data_AF-A0A397FIW5-F1
#
_entry.id   AF-A0A397FIW5-F1
#
_cell.length_a   1.000
_cell.length_b   1.000
_cell.length_c   1.000
_cell.angle_alpha   90.00
_cell.angle_beta   90.00
_cell.angle_gamma   90.00
#
_symmetry.space_group_name_H-M   'P 1'
#
loop_
_entity.id
_entity.type
_entity.pdbx_description
1 polymer ?
#
loop_
_entity_poly.entity_id
_entity_poly.type
_entity_poly.pdbx_seq_one_letter_code
_entity_poly.pdbx_strand_id
1 'polypeptide(L)'
;MRVAFALSALAAKQSVVSLTTDERLSLEQELAEWKAEFRDEQVDTELQRILDSKCSAEGAALTNPDATFDWRNQFALLSNDEFKKYVATLEDETASLQATSKDWTTRAGAAQASRENTLQV
;
A
#
# COMPACT_ATOMS: atom_id res chain seq x y z
N MET A 1 -23.32 -19.85 24.15
CA MET A 1 -24.08 -18.96 23.23
C MET A 1 -23.45 -17.58 23.36
N ARG A 2 -22.56 -17.18 22.44
CA ARG A 2 -21.99 -15.82 22.42
C ARG A 2 -22.96 -14.95 21.64
N VAL A 3 -23.82 -14.23 22.35
CA VAL A 3 -24.64 -13.17 21.75
C VAL A 3 -23.71 -11.99 21.51
N ALA A 4 -23.27 -11.82 20.27
CA ALA A 4 -22.69 -10.57 19.82
C ALA A 4 -23.78 -9.50 19.89
N PHE A 5 -23.84 -8.81 21.02
CA PHE A 5 -24.65 -7.61 21.16
C PHE A 5 -23.95 -6.53 20.33
N ALA A 6 -24.39 -6.36 19.09
CA ALA A 6 -24.14 -5.15 18.35
C ALA A 6 -24.77 -4.01 19.17
N LEU A 7 -23.97 -3.36 20.01
CA LEU A 7 -24.32 -2.14 20.70
C LEU A 7 -24.55 -1.07 19.63
N SER A 8 -25.81 -0.94 19.24
CA SER A 8 -26.49 0.22 18.68
C SER A 8 -25.57 1.33 18.14
N ALA A 9 -25.38 1.34 16.81
CA ALA A 9 -24.87 2.50 16.07
C ALA A 9 -25.72 3.78 16.24
N LEU A 10 -26.80 3.75 17.03
CA LEU A 10 -27.59 4.92 17.43
C LEU A 10 -26.90 5.77 18.51
N ALA A 11 -25.85 5.27 19.18
CA ALA A 11 -25.02 6.04 20.10
C ALA A 11 -23.99 6.94 19.37
N ALA A 12 -23.93 6.92 18.04
CA ALA A 12 -23.02 7.75 17.24
C ALA A 12 -23.42 9.25 17.16
N LYS A 13 -24.17 9.79 18.15
CA LYS A 13 -24.56 11.21 18.20
C LYS A 13 -24.36 11.89 19.55
N GLN A 14 -23.92 11.18 20.60
CA GLN A 14 -23.56 11.81 21.86
C GLN A 14 -22.04 11.99 21.96
N SER A 15 -21.61 13.21 22.23
CA SER A 15 -20.21 13.52 22.52
C SER A 15 -19.78 12.75 23.76
N VAL A 16 -18.58 12.17 23.75
CA VAL A 16 -17.95 11.49 24.91
C VAL A 16 -17.91 12.40 26.15
N VAL A 17 -17.96 13.73 25.95
CA VAL A 17 -17.96 14.73 27.02
C VAL A 17 -19.31 14.83 27.76
N SER A 18 -20.40 14.35 27.17
CA SER A 18 -21.74 14.33 27.80
C SER A 18 -22.05 13.05 28.57
N LEU A 19 -21.14 12.08 28.56
CA LEU A 19 -21.29 10.80 29.25
C LEU A 19 -21.02 10.97 30.75
N THR A 20 -21.77 10.22 31.55
CA THR A 20 -21.51 10.09 32.99
C THR A 20 -20.24 9.26 33.23
N THR A 21 -19.68 9.35 34.44
CA THR A 21 -18.46 8.62 34.80
C THR A 21 -18.61 7.11 34.64
N ASP A 22 -19.78 6.56 34.99
CA ASP A 22 -20.07 5.13 34.86
C ASP A 22 -20.14 4.67 33.40
N GLU A 23 -20.78 5.43 32.52
CA GLU A 23 -20.85 5.12 31.08
C GLU A 23 -19.47 5.18 30.42
N ARG A 24 -18.65 6.16 30.82
CA ARG A 24 -17.27 6.28 30.33
C ARG A 24 -16.40 5.09 30.76
N LEU A 25 -16.57 4.61 32.00
CA LEU A 25 -15.87 3.42 32.49
C LEU A 25 -16.30 2.15 31.74
N SER A 26 -17.58 1.99 31.44
CA SER A 26 -18.07 0.88 30.61
C SER A 26 -17.42 0.89 29.23
N LEU A 27 -17.42 2.05 28.55
CA LEU A 27 -16.82 2.18 27.22
C LEU A 27 -15.30 1.99 27.22
N GLU A 28 -14.60 2.43 28.27
CA GLU A 28 -13.16 2.17 28.41
C GLU A 28 -12.86 0.68 28.59
N GLN A 29 -13.70 -0.05 29.33
CA GLN A 29 -13.60 -1.50 29.50
C GLN A 29 -13.88 -2.24 28.19
N GLU A 30 -14.96 -1.89 27.49
CA GLU A 30 -15.28 -2.45 26.17
C GLU A 30 -14.17 -2.16 25.14
N LEU A 31 -13.60 -0.96 25.14
CA LEU A 31 -12.45 -0.62 24.30
C LEU A 31 -11.22 -1.45 24.64
N ALA A 32 -10.97 -1.72 25.92
CA ALA A 32 -9.84 -2.53 26.37
C ALA A 32 -10.02 -4.00 25.96
N GLU A 33 -11.21 -4.56 26.12
CA GLU A 33 -11.54 -5.92 25.69
C GLU A 33 -11.45 -6.05 24.16
N TRP A 34 -12.04 -5.10 23.42
CA TRP A 34 -11.92 -5.04 21.96
C TRP A 34 -10.46 -4.91 21.50
N LYS A 35 -9.67 -4.05 22.14
CA LYS A 35 -8.24 -3.91 21.83
C LYS A 35 -7.44 -5.16 22.14
N ALA A 36 -7.82 -5.95 23.13
CA ALA A 36 -7.14 -7.21 23.42
C ALA A 36 -7.49 -8.27 22.37
N GLU A 37 -8.77 -8.41 22.02
CA GLU A 37 -9.24 -9.39 21.05
C GLU A 37 -8.70 -9.10 19.63
N PHE A 38 -8.73 -7.84 19.19
CA PHE A 38 -8.37 -7.49 17.82
C PHE A 38 -6.90 -7.12 17.63
N ARG A 39 -6.15 -6.70 18.67
CA ARG A 39 -4.71 -6.42 18.47
C ARG A 39 -3.91 -7.68 18.24
N ASP A 40 -4.19 -8.74 18.98
CA ASP A 40 -3.38 -9.96 18.88
C ASP A 40 -3.53 -10.57 17.47
N GLU A 41 -4.75 -10.62 16.93
CA GLU A 41 -4.99 -11.06 15.54
C GLU A 41 -4.32 -10.16 14.49
N GLN A 42 -4.32 -8.84 14.69
CA GLN A 42 -3.65 -7.89 13.80
C GLN A 42 -2.14 -8.07 13.85
N VAL A 43 -1.56 -8.18 15.04
CA VAL A 43 -0.11 -8.38 15.23
C VAL A 43 0.35 -9.69 14.61
N ASP A 44 -0.39 -10.79 14.82
CA ASP A 44 -0.07 -12.09 14.24
C ASP A 44 -0.13 -12.04 12.71
N THR A 45 -1.14 -11.37 12.15
CA THR A 45 -1.28 -11.17 10.70
C THR A 45 -0.12 -10.31 10.15
N GLU A 46 0.22 -9.21 10.81
CA GLU A 46 1.33 -8.33 10.43
C GLU A 46 2.68 -9.07 10.49
N LEU A 47 2.92 -9.86 11.54
CA LEU A 47 4.12 -10.69 11.67
C LEU A 47 4.23 -11.72 10.54
N GLN A 48 3.12 -12.36 10.18
CA GLN A 48 3.09 -13.28 9.05
C GLN A 48 3.42 -12.57 7.74
N ARG A 49 2.88 -11.37 7.50
CA ARG A 49 3.17 -10.57 6.29
C ARG A 49 4.64 -10.15 6.20
N ILE A 50 5.26 -9.78 7.34
CA ILE A 50 6.70 -9.47 7.39
C ILE A 50 7.54 -10.71 7.06
N LEU A 51 7.16 -11.87 7.60
CA LEU A 51 7.85 -13.13 7.32
C LEU A 51 7.81 -13.46 5.82
N ASP A 52 6.64 -13.34 5.20
CA ASP A 52 6.44 -13.61 3.77
C ASP A 52 7.25 -12.63 2.89
N SER A 53 7.25 -11.34 3.25
CA SER A 53 8.03 -10.29 2.56
C SER A 53 9.53 -10.57 2.62
N LYS A 54 10.04 -11.01 3.77
CA LYS A 54 11.45 -11.35 3.95
C LYS A 54 11.84 -12.57 3.12
N CYS A 55 11.07 -13.66 3.20
CA CYS A 55 11.32 -14.87 2.42
C CYS A 55 11.31 -14.59 0.91
N SER A 56 10.40 -13.73 0.46
CA SER A 56 10.31 -13.34 -0.96
C SER A 56 11.52 -12.52 -1.41
N ALA A 57 11.96 -11.56 -0.59
CA ALA A 57 13.15 -10.75 -0.89
C ALA A 57 14.42 -11.61 -0.98
N GLU A 58 14.57 -12.58 -0.06
CA GLU A 58 15.70 -13.53 -0.08
C GLU A 58 15.67 -14.43 -1.32
N GLY A 59 14.50 -14.97 -1.68
CA GLY A 59 14.33 -15.76 -2.90
C GLY A 59 14.63 -14.97 -4.18
N ALA A 60 14.23 -13.69 -4.21
CA ALA A 60 14.52 -12.80 -5.34
C ALA A 60 16.02 -12.45 -5.44
N ALA A 61 16.70 -12.27 -4.30
CA ALA A 61 18.14 -12.02 -4.25
C ALA A 61 18.97 -13.21 -4.77
N LEU A 62 18.53 -14.45 -4.49
CA LEU A 62 19.18 -15.65 -5.03
C LEU A 62 19.10 -15.75 -6.55
N THR A 63 18.02 -15.24 -7.14
CA THR A 63 17.80 -15.26 -8.60
C THR A 63 18.35 -14.03 -9.31
N ASN A 64 18.54 -12.92 -8.60
CA ASN A 64 19.03 -11.65 -9.13
C ASN A 64 20.14 -11.10 -8.22
N PRO A 65 21.36 -11.62 -8.31
CA PRO A 65 22.46 -11.27 -7.40
C PRO A 65 22.95 -9.82 -7.53
N ASP A 66 22.73 -9.18 -8.68
CA ASP A 66 23.07 -7.77 -8.91
C ASP A 66 21.98 -6.80 -8.42
N ALA A 67 20.82 -7.31 -8.00
CA ALA A 67 19.71 -6.49 -7.50
C ALA A 67 19.70 -6.44 -5.96
N THR A 68 19.35 -5.28 -5.42
CA THR A 68 19.18 -5.09 -3.97
C THR A 68 17.69 -5.15 -3.62
N PHE A 69 17.29 -6.12 -2.80
CA PHE A 69 15.92 -6.26 -2.31
C PHE A 69 15.87 -5.85 -0.83
N ASP A 70 15.06 -4.84 -0.50
CA ASP A 70 14.83 -4.40 0.88
C ASP A 70 13.41 -4.74 1.33
N TRP A 71 13.31 -5.57 2.36
CA TRP A 71 12.04 -5.97 2.96
C TRP A 71 11.49 -4.92 3.93
N ARG A 72 12.30 -3.93 4.37
CA ARG A 72 11.85 -2.87 5.30
C ARG A 72 11.23 -1.69 4.55
N ASN A 73 10.16 -1.97 3.80
CA ASN A 73 9.43 -0.96 3.04
C ASN A 73 7.96 -0.85 3.50
N GLN A 74 7.30 0.26 3.13
CA GLN A 74 5.92 0.56 3.53
C GLN A 74 4.87 -0.46 3.05
N PHE A 75 5.21 -1.28 2.06
CA PHE A 75 4.34 -2.29 1.48
C PHE A 75 4.54 -3.67 2.12
N ALA A 76 5.53 -3.84 3.01
CA ALA A 76 5.82 -5.12 3.68
C ALA A 76 4.66 -5.64 4.55
N LEU A 77 3.76 -4.73 4.94
CA LEU A 77 2.54 -5.06 5.69
C LEU A 77 1.31 -5.23 4.80
N LEU A 78 1.43 -5.10 3.48
CA LEU A 78 0.32 -5.27 2.55
C LEU A 78 0.35 -6.67 1.94
N SER A 79 -0.83 -7.26 1.78
CA SER A 79 -1.01 -8.42 0.91
C SER A 79 -0.89 -8.01 -0.56
N ASN A 80 -0.63 -8.99 -1.43
CA ASN A 80 -0.54 -8.75 -2.87
C ASN A 80 -1.81 -8.11 -3.46
N ASP A 81 -2.99 -8.46 -2.95
CA ASP A 81 -4.25 -7.90 -3.44
C ASP A 81 -4.50 -6.47 -2.94
N GLU A 82 -4.09 -6.16 -1.71
CA GLU A 82 -4.11 -4.78 -1.19
C GLU A 82 -3.11 -3.90 -1.94
N PHE A 83 -1.92 -4.43 -2.21
CA PHE A 83 -0.90 -3.75 -3.01
C PHE A 83 -1.40 -3.46 -4.42
N LYS A 84 -2.02 -4.44 -5.10
CA LYS A 84 -2.61 -4.23 -6.44
C LYS A 84 -3.67 -3.14 -6.45
N LYS A 85 -4.53 -3.08 -5.42
CA LYS A 85 -5.54 -2.02 -5.30
C LYS A 85 -4.88 -0.65 -5.11
N TYR A 86 -3.86 -0.57 -4.26
CA TYR A 86 -3.09 0.66 -4.04
C TYR A 86 -2.42 1.15 -5.33
N VAL A 87 -1.79 0.24 -6.09
CA VAL A 87 -1.21 0.58 -7.40
C VAL A 87 -2.30 1.00 -8.40
N ALA A 88 -3.43 0.30 -8.46
CA ALA A 88 -4.54 0.65 -9.34
C ALA A 88 -5.11 2.04 -9.03
N THR A 89 -5.17 2.46 -7.76
CA THR A 89 -5.58 3.82 -7.40
C THR A 89 -4.61 4.89 -7.89
N LEU A 90 -3.30 4.60 -7.92
CA LEU A 90 -2.30 5.50 -8.49
C LEU A 90 -2.40 5.52 -10.02
N GLU A 91 -2.66 4.37 -10.65
CA GLU A 91 -2.81 4.27 -12.11
C GLU A 91 -4.00 5.10 -12.63
N ASP A 92 -5.13 5.12 -11.93
CA ASP A 92 -6.30 5.96 -12.28
C ASP A 92 -5.98 7.47 -12.20
N GLU A 93 -5.22 7.91 -11.19
CA GLU A 93 -4.72 9.30 -11.10
C GLU A 93 -3.70 9.62 -12.22
N THR A 94 -2.80 8.69 -12.56
CA THR A 94 -1.82 8.90 -13.64
C THR A 94 -2.44 8.85 -15.03
N ALA A 95 -3.56 8.13 -15.22
CA ALA A 95 -4.32 8.15 -16.48
C ALA A 95 -4.86 9.54 -16.79
N SER A 96 -5.19 10.33 -15.75
CA SER A 96 -5.55 11.75 -15.90
C SER A 96 -4.37 12.63 -16.38
N LEU A 97 -3.13 12.23 -16.06
CA LEU A 97 -1.90 12.93 -16.45
C LEU A 97 -1.28 12.45 -17.78
N GLN A 98 -1.66 11.26 -18.27
CA GLN A 98 -1.17 10.70 -19.54
C GLN A 98 -1.68 11.43 -20.79
N ALA A 99 -2.64 12.35 -20.66
CA ALA A 99 -3.12 13.18 -21.78
C ALA A 99 -2.09 14.22 -22.29
N THR A 100 -0.94 14.40 -21.61
CA THR A 100 0.04 15.43 -21.99
C THR A 100 1.43 14.91 -22.39
N SER A 101 1.73 13.62 -22.28
CA SER A 101 3.05 13.09 -22.66
C SER A 101 3.11 12.76 -24.15
N LYS A 102 3.01 13.82 -24.97
CA LYS A 102 3.35 13.84 -26.39
C LYS A 102 4.88 13.85 -26.52
N ASP A 103 5.42 12.95 -27.36
CA ASP A 103 6.79 12.94 -27.92
C ASP A 103 7.94 12.23 -27.17
N TRP A 104 7.84 10.90 -26.93
CA TRP A 104 9.03 10.07 -26.66
C TRP A 104 9.63 9.39 -27.91
N THR A 105 8.96 9.44 -29.08
CA THR A 105 9.30 8.59 -30.26
C THR A 105 9.82 9.33 -31.50
N THR A 106 10.13 10.64 -31.46
CA THR A 106 10.50 11.38 -32.71
C THR A 106 11.91 11.98 -32.73
N ARG A 107 12.83 11.60 -31.82
CA ARG A 107 14.22 12.11 -31.86
C ARG A 107 15.28 10.99 -31.81
N ALA A 108 15.14 9.99 -32.67
CA ALA A 108 16.23 9.03 -32.93
C ALA A 108 16.49 8.75 -34.42
N GLY A 109 15.77 9.39 -35.37
CA GLY A 109 15.79 8.95 -36.78
C GLY A 109 16.06 9.99 -37.87
N ALA A 110 16.36 11.27 -37.58
CA ALA A 110 16.39 12.32 -38.62
C ALA A 110 17.69 13.14 -38.69
N ALA A 111 18.86 12.54 -38.41
CA ALA A 111 20.15 13.27 -38.46
C ALA A 111 21.26 12.60 -39.29
N GLN A 112 20.97 11.64 -40.17
CA GLN A 112 22.01 11.01 -40.97
C GLN A 112 21.57 10.70 -42.41
N ALA A 113 21.27 11.74 -43.18
CA ALA A 113 21.17 11.66 -44.63
C ALA A 113 21.37 13.04 -45.27
N SER A 114 22.52 13.69 -45.06
CA SER A 114 22.98 14.79 -45.92
C SER A 114 24.43 15.22 -45.60
N ARG A 115 25.42 14.35 -45.83
CA ARG A 115 26.84 14.77 -45.93
C ARG A 115 27.68 13.79 -46.75
N GLU A 116 27.33 13.55 -48.01
CA GLU A 116 28.33 13.09 -48.98
C GLU A 116 28.05 13.79 -50.33
N ASN A 117 28.70 14.94 -50.54
CA ASN A 117 28.93 15.48 -51.87
C ASN A 117 30.34 16.09 -51.93
N THR A 118 31.19 15.41 -52.70
CA THR A 118 32.34 15.91 -53.47
C THR A 118 33.61 16.33 -52.71
N LEU A 119 34.72 15.61 -52.97
CA LEU A 119 35.86 16.16 -53.73
C LEU A 119 36.82 15.05 -54.21
N GLN A 120 37.29 15.26 -55.44
CA GLN A 120 38.15 14.43 -56.28
C GLN A 120 39.56 14.22 -55.70
N VAL A 121 40.18 13.08 -56.03
CA VAL A 121 41.51 12.99 -56.66
C VAL A 121 41.46 11.91 -57.73
#